data_AF-X5ZUV6-F1
#
_entry.id   AF-X5ZUV6-F1
#
_cell.length_a   1.000
_cell.length_b   1.000
_cell.length_c   1.000
_cell.angle_alpha   90.00
_cell.angle_beta   90.00
_cell.angle_gamma   90.00
#
_symmetry.space_group_name_H-M   'P 1'
#
loop_
_entity.id
_entity.type
_entity.pdbx_description
1 polymer ?
#
loop_
_entity_poly.entity_id
_entity_poly.type
_entity_poly.pdbx_seq_one_letter_code
_entity_poly.pdbx_strand_id
1 'polypeptide(L)'
;MADKNGPDGTGETGRGSKHEAELRDEDLERRRRELGASLATRRPDQLEGNDGAKATAGYGQALKLSSEFIAGIVVGVGLGWFLDRVAGTSPWGLVVGLLLGFGAGVLNVLRSSGVVSEFGKSEKSRDPKE
;
A
#
# COMPACT_ATOMS: atom_id res chain seq x y z
N MET A 1 1.96 70.81 -9.31
CA MET A 1 3.05 69.82 -9.29
C MET A 1 3.01 69.06 -7.97
N ALA A 2 3.22 67.74 -8.05
CA ALA A 2 3.56 66.76 -6.99
C ALA A 2 2.45 66.24 -6.05
N ASP A 3 1.93 65.07 -6.42
CA ASP A 3 1.42 64.00 -5.55
C ASP A 3 2.54 63.45 -4.67
N LYS A 4 2.35 63.42 -3.33
CA LYS A 4 3.12 62.59 -2.36
C LYS A 4 2.34 62.43 -1.05
N ASN A 5 1.87 61.21 -0.80
CA ASN A 5 2.11 60.41 0.43
C ASN A 5 0.92 59.50 0.71
N GLY A 6 1.14 58.20 0.46
CA GLY A 6 0.26 57.13 0.88
C GLY A 6 0.15 57.05 2.40
N PRO A 7 -0.91 56.41 2.92
CA PRO A 7 -1.14 56.30 4.35
C PRO A 7 0.00 55.55 5.01
N ASP A 8 0.64 56.26 5.93
CA ASP A 8 1.79 55.89 6.72
C ASP A 8 1.51 54.64 7.55
N GLY A 9 2.45 53.69 7.50
CA GLY A 9 2.40 52.48 8.30
C GLY A 9 2.72 52.79 9.76
N THR A 10 1.76 52.55 10.63
CA THR A 10 1.96 52.47 12.09
C THR A 10 0.99 51.39 12.56
N GLY A 11 1.42 50.24 13.09
CA GLY A 11 2.45 50.09 14.10
C GLY A 11 1.83 49.64 15.43
N GLU A 12 0.77 48.83 15.41
CA GLU A 12 0.11 48.30 16.60
C GLU A 12 -0.15 46.81 16.34
N THR A 13 0.58 45.86 16.93
CA THR A 13 0.19 45.19 18.17
C THR A 13 1.24 44.10 18.50
N GLY A 14 2.48 44.51 18.81
CA GLY A 14 3.61 43.60 19.01
C GLY A 14 3.68 42.88 20.37
N ARG A 15 2.71 43.10 21.27
CA ARG A 15 2.76 42.58 22.66
C ARG A 15 1.73 41.49 22.96
N GLY A 16 0.53 41.55 22.37
CA GLY A 16 -0.47 40.48 22.50
C GLY A 16 -0.10 39.24 21.69
N SER A 17 0.37 39.44 20.45
CA SER A 17 0.75 38.35 19.54
C SER A 17 1.93 37.51 20.01
N LYS A 18 2.89 38.12 20.74
CA LYS A 18 4.03 37.39 21.31
C LYS A 18 3.62 36.48 22.47
N HIS A 19 2.77 36.98 23.38
CA HIS A 19 2.26 36.16 24.48
C HIS A 19 1.36 35.03 23.99
N GLU A 20 0.54 35.25 22.96
CA GLU A 20 -0.27 34.19 22.35
C GLU A 20 0.55 33.16 21.57
N ALA A 21 1.63 33.58 20.92
CA ALA A 21 2.57 32.67 20.26
C ALA A 21 3.31 31.80 21.27
N GLU A 22 3.78 32.39 22.38
CA GLU A 22 4.48 31.68 23.45
C GLU A 22 3.58 30.63 24.12
N LEU A 23 2.33 30.98 24.43
CA LEU A 23 1.34 30.04 24.96
C LEU A 23 1.05 28.87 23.99
N ARG A 24 0.98 29.16 22.68
CA ARG A 24 0.76 28.14 21.66
C ARG A 24 1.97 27.21 21.51
N ASP A 25 3.17 27.75 21.61
CA ASP A 25 4.41 26.97 21.56
C ASP A 25 4.52 26.05 22.78
N GLU A 26 4.16 26.54 23.98
CA GLU A 26 4.06 25.71 25.20
C GLU A 26 3.04 24.57 25.05
N ASP A 27 1.87 24.84 24.47
CA ASP A 27 0.85 23.82 24.19
C ASP A 27 1.33 22.77 23.18
N LEU A 28 2.06 23.19 22.14
CA LEU A 28 2.66 22.30 21.16
C LEU A 28 3.76 21.43 21.78
N GLU A 29 4.59 22.00 22.66
CA GLU A 29 5.59 21.25 23.40
C GLU A 29 4.97 20.24 24.36
N ARG A 30 3.89 20.62 25.05
CA ARG A 30 3.12 19.70 25.91
C ARG A 30 2.56 18.53 25.09
N ARG A 31 1.91 18.81 23.95
CA ARG A 31 1.41 17.77 23.03
C ARG A 31 2.55 16.91 22.49
N ARG A 32 3.70 17.49 22.15
CA ARG A 32 4.87 16.74 21.69
C ARG A 32 5.40 15.81 22.76
N ARG A 33 5.45 16.24 24.02
CA ARG A 33 5.85 15.39 25.16
C ARG A 33 4.83 14.28 25.42
N GLU A 34 3.55 14.57 25.34
CA GLU A 34 2.47 13.59 25.50
C GLU A 34 2.46 12.54 24.37
N LEU A 35 2.66 12.98 23.12
CA LEU A 35 2.87 12.10 21.97
C LEU A 35 4.16 11.29 22.13
N GLY A 36 5.24 11.92 22.60
CA GLY A 36 6.51 11.26 22.89
C GLY A 36 6.37 10.18 23.97
N ALA A 37 5.62 10.44 25.04
CA ALA A 37 5.33 9.47 26.09
C ALA A 37 4.40 8.35 25.60
N SER A 38 3.38 8.67 24.80
CA SER A 38 2.48 7.68 24.19
C SER A 38 3.23 6.78 23.20
N LEU A 39 4.17 7.34 22.44
CA LEU A 39 5.05 6.60 21.55
C LEU A 39 6.08 5.79 22.35
N ALA A 40 6.64 6.33 23.43
CA ALA A 40 7.60 5.64 24.29
C ALA A 40 6.97 4.47 25.06
N THR A 41 5.68 4.53 25.39
CA THR A 41 4.91 3.41 25.96
C THR A 41 4.54 2.35 24.93
N ARG A 42 4.46 2.74 23.64
CA ARG A 42 4.19 1.80 22.52
C ARG A 42 5.48 1.23 21.89
N ARG A 43 6.62 1.87 22.16
CA ARG A 43 7.96 1.52 21.66
C ARG A 43 8.72 0.42 22.42
N PRO A 44 8.43 0.02 23.68
CA PRO A 44 9.20 -1.06 24.30
C PRO A 44 8.86 -2.41 23.66
N ASP A 45 7.67 -2.55 23.04
CA ASP A 45 7.32 -3.72 22.19
C ASP A 45 7.78 -3.59 20.73
N GLN A 46 8.22 -2.41 20.31
CA GLN A 46 8.48 -2.11 18.89
C GLN A 46 9.95 -2.19 18.50
N LEU A 47 10.87 -2.12 19.48
CA LEU A 47 12.30 -2.33 19.28
C LEU A 47 12.70 -3.81 19.30
N GLU A 48 11.83 -4.71 19.77
CA GLU A 48 12.11 -6.16 19.82
C GLU A 48 11.37 -7.02 18.77
N GLY A 49 10.57 -6.48 17.84
CA GLY A 49 10.20 -7.28 16.65
C GLY A 49 8.91 -7.03 15.88
N ASN A 50 8.39 -5.80 15.70
CA ASN A 50 7.11 -5.63 14.98
C ASN A 50 6.98 -4.49 13.95
N ASP A 51 7.91 -3.54 13.87
CA ASP A 51 7.89 -2.51 12.81
C ASP A 51 8.56 -2.95 11.51
N GLY A 52 9.66 -3.69 11.65
CA GLY A 52 10.17 -4.54 10.58
C GLY A 52 9.04 -5.44 10.12
N ALA A 53 8.32 -6.13 11.00
CA ALA A 53 7.29 -7.08 10.61
C ALA A 53 6.09 -6.50 9.84
N LYS A 54 5.64 -5.26 10.07
CA LYS A 54 4.51 -4.66 9.30
C LYS A 54 4.93 -4.10 7.94
N ALA A 55 6.07 -3.41 7.87
CA ALA A 55 6.65 -3.01 6.59
C ALA A 55 7.07 -4.26 5.79
N THR A 56 7.76 -5.21 6.43
CA THR A 56 8.14 -6.52 5.87
C THR A 56 6.93 -7.40 5.58
N ALA A 57 5.80 -7.28 6.27
CA ALA A 57 4.55 -7.98 5.92
C ALA A 57 3.94 -7.39 4.63
N GLY A 58 3.93 -6.06 4.48
CA GLY A 58 3.51 -5.42 3.23
C GLY A 58 4.44 -5.78 2.06
N TYR A 59 5.75 -5.73 2.28
CA TYR A 59 6.75 -6.16 1.29
C TYR A 59 6.68 -7.66 1.01
N GLY A 60 6.49 -8.50 2.02
CA GLY A 60 6.40 -9.95 1.89
C GLY A 60 5.16 -10.38 1.12
N GLN A 61 4.03 -9.69 1.34
CA GLN A 61 2.82 -9.90 0.56
C GLN A 61 2.97 -9.41 -0.88
N ALA A 62 3.58 -8.24 -1.09
CA ALA A 62 3.88 -7.73 -2.43
C ALA A 62 4.84 -8.66 -3.20
N LEU A 63 5.89 -9.15 -2.54
CA LEU A 63 6.83 -10.12 -3.10
C LEU A 63 6.14 -11.44 -3.43
N LYS A 64 5.29 -11.94 -2.53
CA LYS A 64 4.49 -13.15 -2.80
C LYS A 64 3.60 -12.98 -4.03
N LEU A 65 2.82 -11.90 -4.10
CA LEU A 65 1.99 -11.60 -5.27
C LEU A 65 2.82 -11.48 -6.55
N SER A 66 3.96 -10.79 -6.50
CA SER A 66 4.85 -10.66 -7.66
C SER A 66 5.43 -12.01 -8.08
N SER A 67 5.80 -12.86 -7.13
CA SER A 67 6.37 -14.19 -7.40
C SER A 67 5.33 -15.13 -8.02
N GLU A 68 4.09 -15.10 -7.54
CA GLU A 68 2.98 -15.88 -8.11
C GLU A 68 2.63 -15.40 -9.53
N PHE A 69 2.67 -14.09 -9.76
CA PHE A 69 2.46 -13.52 -11.09
C PHE A 69 3.58 -13.92 -12.07
N ILE A 70 4.84 -13.76 -11.67
CA ILE A 70 6.01 -14.13 -12.47
C ILE A 70 6.02 -15.63 -12.75
N ALA A 71 5.66 -16.48 -11.78
CA ALA A 71 5.55 -17.91 -11.99
C ALA A 71 4.55 -18.26 -13.10
N GLY A 72 3.38 -17.60 -13.14
CA GLY A 72 2.39 -17.77 -14.21
C GLY A 72 2.95 -17.41 -15.59
N ILE A 73 3.71 -16.32 -15.70
CA ILE A 73 4.36 -15.91 -16.94
C ILE A 73 5.44 -16.93 -17.36
N VAL A 74 6.31 -17.33 -16.44
CA VAL A 74 7.39 -18.30 -16.71
C VAL A 74 6.81 -19.63 -17.19
N VAL A 75 5.74 -20.11 -16.56
CA VAL A 75 5.03 -21.32 -16.99
C VAL A 75 4.40 -21.13 -18.37
N GLY A 76 3.73 -20.00 -18.62
CA GLY A 76 3.11 -19.70 -19.92
C GLY A 76 4.14 -19.60 -21.06
N VAL A 77 5.27 -18.95 -20.81
CA VAL A 77 6.39 -18.85 -21.76
C VAL A 77 7.04 -20.22 -21.97
N GLY A 78 7.25 -21.01 -20.91
CA GLY A 78 7.81 -22.36 -21.02
C GLY A 78 6.92 -23.29 -21.84
N LEU A 79 5.60 -23.29 -21.58
CA LEU A 79 4.62 -24.05 -22.37
C LEU A 79 4.57 -23.54 -23.81
N GLY A 80 4.53 -22.23 -24.01
CA GLY A 80 4.44 -21.62 -25.33
C GLY A 80 5.65 -21.92 -26.20
N TRP A 81 6.85 -21.86 -25.62
CA TRP A 81 8.10 -22.23 -26.29
C TRP A 81 8.14 -23.73 -26.64
N PHE A 82 7.67 -24.59 -25.73
CA PHE A 82 7.58 -26.02 -26.00
C PHE A 82 6.61 -26.32 -27.16
N LEU A 83 5.44 -25.66 -27.18
CA LEU A 83 4.47 -25.78 -28.28
C LEU A 83 5.07 -25.30 -29.61
N ASP A 84 5.70 -24.13 -29.62
CA ASP A 84 6.36 -23.60 -30.83
C ASP A 84 7.42 -24.56 -31.38
N ARG A 85 8.16 -25.23 -30.48
CA ARG A 85 9.21 -26.18 -30.85
C ARG A 85 8.67 -27.47 -31.45
N VAL A 86 7.54 -27.97 -30.94
CA VAL A 86 6.91 -29.22 -31.40
C VAL A 86 6.08 -29.00 -32.66
N ALA A 87 5.32 -27.91 -32.71
CA ALA A 87 4.46 -27.59 -33.84
C ALA A 87 5.21 -26.97 -35.04
N GLY A 88 6.46 -26.53 -34.84
CA GLY A 88 7.22 -25.80 -35.86
C GLY A 88 6.60 -24.45 -36.23
N THR A 89 5.62 -23.99 -35.45
CA THR A 89 4.94 -22.70 -35.62
C THR A 89 5.82 -21.61 -35.01
N SER A 90 6.35 -20.70 -35.83
CA SER A 90 6.92 -19.43 -35.33
C SER A 90 5.82 -18.59 -34.65
N PRO A 91 6.20 -17.66 -33.75
CA PRO A 91 6.13 -17.78 -32.30
C PRO A 91 4.69 -17.76 -31.72
N TRP A 92 3.73 -18.39 -32.40
CA TRP A 92 2.31 -18.34 -32.07
C TRP A 92 2.00 -18.97 -30.71
N GLY A 93 2.65 -20.09 -30.38
CA GLY A 93 2.59 -20.76 -29.09
C GLY A 93 3.15 -19.88 -27.97
N LEU A 94 4.24 -19.15 -28.19
CA LEU A 94 4.73 -18.13 -27.25
C LEU A 94 3.72 -16.99 -27.04
N VAL A 95 3.06 -16.49 -28.09
CA VAL A 95 2.04 -15.43 -27.94
C VAL A 95 0.85 -15.94 -27.13
N VAL A 96 0.29 -17.10 -27.50
CA VAL A 96 -0.85 -17.70 -26.78
C VAL A 96 -0.46 -18.07 -25.36
N GLY A 97 0.70 -18.70 -25.16
CA GLY A 97 1.22 -19.10 -23.86
C GLY A 97 1.48 -17.90 -22.94
N LEU A 98 1.99 -16.78 -23.48
CA LEU A 98 2.16 -15.54 -22.73
C LEU A 98 0.81 -14.93 -22.33
N LEU A 99 -0.17 -14.88 -23.24
CA LEU A 99 -1.52 -14.38 -22.93
C LEU A 99 -2.19 -15.24 -21.85
N LEU A 100 -2.04 -16.57 -21.95
CA LEU A 100 -2.59 -17.51 -20.98
C LEU A 100 -1.91 -17.36 -19.62
N GLY A 101 -0.57 -17.27 -19.59
CA GLY A 101 0.22 -17.07 -18.37
C GLY A 101 -0.06 -15.72 -17.71
N PHE A 102 -0.22 -14.65 -18.51
CA PHE A 102 -0.63 -13.34 -18.03
C PHE A 102 -2.05 -13.37 -17.45
N GLY A 103 -3.01 -13.98 -18.16
CA GLY A 103 -4.38 -14.14 -17.69
C GLY A 103 -4.45 -14.94 -16.38
N ALA A 104 -3.69 -16.03 -16.28
CA ALA A 104 -3.59 -16.83 -15.06
C ALA A 104 -2.94 -16.03 -13.91
N GLY A 105 -1.90 -15.26 -14.18
CA GLY A 105 -1.25 -14.38 -13.20
C GLY A 105 -2.19 -13.29 -12.67
N VAL A 106 -2.89 -12.60 -13.56
CA VAL A 106 -3.91 -11.59 -13.19
C VAL A 106 -5.02 -12.25 -12.38
N LEU A 107 -5.53 -13.41 -12.79
CA LEU A 107 -6.56 -14.13 -12.05
C LEU A 107 -6.08 -14.55 -10.66
N ASN A 108 -4.82 -14.96 -10.52
CA ASN A 108 -4.25 -15.30 -9.22
C ASN A 108 -4.15 -14.07 -8.30
N VAL A 109 -3.73 -12.91 -8.83
CA VAL A 109 -3.68 -11.65 -8.08
C VAL A 109 -5.09 -11.20 -7.66
N LEU A 110 -6.08 -11.27 -8.55
CA LEU A 110 -7.48 -10.93 -8.27
C LEU A 110 -8.13 -11.88 -7.25
N ARG A 111 -7.73 -13.15 -7.25
CA ARG A 111 -8.13 -14.12 -6.22
C ARG A 111 -7.50 -13.77 -4.87
N SER A 112 -6.22 -13.43 -4.84
CA SER A 112 -5.50 -13.04 -3.62
C SER A 112 -5.98 -11.70 -3.04
N SER A 113 -6.51 -10.79 -3.86
CA SER A 113 -7.12 -9.54 -3.40
C SER A 113 -8.59 -9.67 -2.99
N GLY A 114 -9.18 -10.88 -3.06
CA GLY A 114 -10.55 -11.16 -2.61
C GLY A 114 -11.63 -10.75 -3.60
N VAL A 115 -11.29 -10.27 -4.80
CA VAL A 115 -12.25 -9.90 -5.86
C VAL A 115 -12.92 -11.15 -6.46
N VAL A 116 -12.28 -12.32 -6.34
CA VAL A 116 -12.81 -13.62 -6.79
C VAL A 116 -13.06 -14.54 -5.59
N SER A 117 -13.84 -14.08 -4.62
CA SER A 117 -14.44 -14.93 -3.59
C SER A 117 -15.94 -14.71 -3.56
N GLU A 118 -16.69 -15.58 -4.25
CA GLU A 118 -17.95 -16.19 -3.80
C GLU A 118 -18.59 -17.00 -4.96
N PHE A 119 -18.00 -18.12 -5.34
CA PHE A 119 -18.72 -19.15 -6.12
C PHE A 119 -18.14 -20.51 -5.73
N GLY A 120 -18.67 -21.12 -4.67
CA GLY A 120 -18.20 -22.42 -4.20
C GLY A 120 -18.30 -22.70 -2.70
N LYS A 121 -18.96 -21.84 -1.92
CA LYS A 121 -19.37 -22.16 -0.54
C LYS A 121 -20.89 -22.25 -0.41
N SER A 122 -21.58 -22.64 -1.47
CA SER A 122 -22.94 -23.15 -1.37
C SER A 122 -22.86 -24.66 -1.25
N GLU A 123 -23.61 -25.22 -0.30
CA GLU A 123 -23.92 -26.64 -0.21
C GLU A 123 -22.89 -27.56 0.50
N LYS A 124 -22.66 -27.30 1.80
CA LYS A 124 -22.54 -28.44 2.73
C LYS A 124 -23.71 -28.40 3.70
N SER A 125 -24.80 -29.01 3.23
CA SER A 125 -25.96 -29.53 3.94
C SER A 125 -26.31 -28.87 5.26
N ARG A 126 -27.36 -28.05 5.21
CA ARG A 126 -28.39 -28.08 6.27
C ARG A 126 -28.85 -29.52 6.39
N ASP A 127 -28.51 -30.19 7.47
CA ASP A 127 -29.19 -31.42 7.90
C ASP A 127 -30.25 -31.02 8.93
N PRO A 128 -31.55 -31.10 8.60
CA PRO A 128 -32.61 -30.99 9.58
C PRO A 128 -32.95 -32.39 10.10
N LYS A 129 -32.46 -32.71 11.30
CA LYS A 129 -32.83 -33.86 12.14
C LYS A 129 -32.74 -33.34 13.57
N GLU A 130 -33.75 -33.29 14.42
CA GLU A 130 -35.15 -33.71 14.43
C GLU A 130 -35.94 -32.67 15.26
#